data_AF-A0A7X6YL16-F1
#
_entry.id   AF-A0A7X6YL16-F1
#
_cell.length_a   1.000
_cell.length_b   1.000
_cell.length_c   1.000
_cell.angle_alpha   90.00
_cell.angle_beta   90.00
_cell.angle_gamma   90.00
#
_symmetry.space_group_name_H-M   'P 1'
#
loop_
_entity.id
_entity.type
_entity.pdbx_description
1 polymer ?
#
loop_
_entity_poly.entity_id
_entity_poly.type
_entity_poly.pdbx_seq_one_letter_code
_entity_poly.pdbx_strand_id
1 'polypeptide(L)' 'MEIVKIIGMIIGFLLMAIAVIAIFDARKLTKKLFGFSDQNEGSKWMKIGGFLLFIVGILILYFVF' A
#
# COMPACT_ATOMS: atom_id res chain seq x y z
N MET A 1 -24.84 3.40 -10.80
CA MET A 1 -23.51 3.67 -11.40
C MET A 1 -22.71 4.66 -10.55
N GLU A 2 -23.31 5.75 -10.06
CA GLU A 2 -22.70 6.72 -9.13
C GLU A 2 -22.08 6.09 -7.85
N ILE A 3 -22.84 5.28 -7.11
CA ILE A 3 -22.40 4.70 -5.83
C ILE A 3 -21.17 3.78 -5.99
N VAL A 4 -21.14 2.99 -7.07
CA VAL A 4 -20.02 2.08 -7.35
C VAL A 4 -18.74 2.88 -7.63
N LYS A 5 -18.84 4.02 -8.32
CA LYS A 5 -17.70 4.92 -8.51
C LYS A 5 -17.19 5.47 -7.18
N ILE A 6 -18.08 5.94 -6.30
CA ILE A 6 -17.70 6.47 -4.98
C ILE A 6 -16.98 5.39 -4.15
N ILE A 7 -17.52 4.17 -4.11
CA ILE A 7 -16.90 3.05 -3.39
C ILE A 7 -15.51 2.73 -3.99
N GLY A 8 -15.40 2.70 -5.32
CA GLY A 8 -14.13 2.50 -6.01
C GLY A 8 -13.10 3.57 -5.67
N MET A 9 -13.50 4.85 -5.61
CA MET A 9 -12.62 5.95 -5.20
C MET A 9 -12.12 5.76 -3.77
N ILE A 10 -13.02 5.47 -2.83
CA ILE A 10 -12.65 5.25 -1.42
C ILE A 10 -11.65 4.10 -1.30
N ILE A 11 -11.91 2.96 -1.95
CA ILE A 11 -11.01 1.81 -1.93
C ILE A 11 -9.64 2.17 -2.53
N GLY A 12 -9.61 2.83 -3.69
CA GLY A 12 -8.37 3.25 -4.34
C GLY A 12 -7.51 4.15 -3.45
N PHE A 13 -8.11 5.16 -2.83
CA PHE A 13 -7.41 6.06 -1.91
C PHE A 13 -6.94 5.36 -0.63
N LEU A 14 -7.74 4.46 -0.05
CA LEU A 14 -7.33 3.70 1.14
C LEU A 14 -6.12 2.81 0.84
N LEU A 15 -6.11 2.11 -0.30
CA LEU A 15 -4.99 1.27 -0.71
C LEU A 15 -3.71 2.11 -0.92
N MET A 16 -3.83 3.28 -1.56
CA MET A 16 -2.69 4.20 -1.72
C MET A 16 -2.17 4.70 -0.37
N ALA A 17 -3.05 5.02 0.58
CA ALA A 17 -2.63 5.46 1.92
C ALA A 17 -1.87 4.37 2.67
N ILE A 18 -2.38 3.13 2.66
CA ILE A 18 -1.71 1.96 3.26
C ILE A 18 -0.36 1.71 2.60
N ALA A 19 -0.31 1.80 1.26
CA ALA A 19 0.91 1.63 0.49
C ALA A 19 1.99 2.66 0.86
N VAL A 20 1.62 3.94 0.96
CA VAL A 20 2.51 5.03 1.39
C VAL A 20 3.07 4.72 2.78
N ILE A 21 2.22 4.35 3.74
CA ILE A 21 2.67 3.97 5.10
C ILE A 21 3.64 2.78 5.04
N ALA A 22 3.33 1.74 4.25
CA ALA A 22 4.19 0.57 4.09
C ALA A 22 5.56 0.90 3.50
N ILE A 23 5.65 1.86 2.57
CA ILE A 23 6.91 2.29 1.94
C ILE A 23 7.74 3.14 2.92
N PHE A 24 7.12 4.17 3.51
CA PHE A 24 7.86 5.17 4.29
C PHE A 24 8.16 4.70 5.72
N ASP A 25 7.25 3.94 6.35
CA ASP A 25 7.45 3.39 7.70
C ASP A 25 7.94 1.93 7.68
N ALA A 26 8.40 1.43 6.53
CA ALA A 26 8.82 0.04 6.31
C ALA A 26 9.65 -0.55 7.46
N ARG A 27 10.68 0.16 7.94
CA ARG A 27 11.58 -0.32 9.00
C ARG A 27 10.90 -0.46 10.37
N LYS A 28 10.00 0.48 10.71
CA LYS A 28 9.25 0.42 11.98
C LYS A 28 8.25 -0.73 11.93
N LEU A 29 7.55 -0.86 10.79
CA LEU A 29 6.59 -1.92 10.53
C LEU A 29 7.26 -3.29 10.56
N THR A 30 8.41 -3.46 9.90
CA THR A 30 9.10 -4.75 9.89
C THR A 30 9.55 -5.15 11.27
N LYS A 31 10.06 -4.24 12.09
CA LYS A 31 10.45 -4.53 13.47
C LYS A 31 9.25 -4.90 14.36
N LYS A 32 8.08 -4.29 14.13
CA LYS A 32 6.89 -4.47 14.96
C LYS A 32 6.07 -5.70 14.57
N LEU A 33 5.94 -5.94 13.27
CA LEU A 33 5.07 -6.99 12.70
C LEU A 33 5.83 -8.28 12.41
N PHE A 34 7.14 -8.20 12.16
CA PHE A 34 7.94 -9.35 11.75
C PHE A 34 9.18 -9.50 12.63
N GLY A 35 9.41 -10.72 13.12
CA GLY A 35 10.61 -11.08 13.87
C GLY A 35 11.82 -11.32 12.96
N PHE A 36 11.99 -10.55 11.87
CA PHE A 36 13.10 -10.76 10.94
C PHE A 36 14.43 -10.52 11.66
N SER A 37 15.34 -11.50 11.57
CA SER A 37 16.74 -11.35 11.96
C SER A 37 17.44 -10.31 11.10
N ASP A 38 17.13 -10.28 9.79
CA ASP A 38 17.55 -9.23 8.86
C ASP A 38 16.42 -8.22 8.61
N GLN A 39 16.49 -7.10 9.34
CA GLN A 39 15.54 -6.00 9.21
C GLN A 39 15.72 -5.19 7.91
N ASN A 40 16.88 -5.24 7.27
CA ASN A 40 17.12 -4.52 6.02
C ASN A 40 16.43 -5.23 4.86
N GLU A 41 16.56 -6.55 4.80
CA GLU A 41 15.89 -7.35 3.78
C GLU A 41 14.37 -7.28 3.92
N GLY A 42 13.84 -7.43 5.14
CA GLY A 42 12.41 -7.27 5.41
C GLY A 42 11.88 -5.89 5.00
N SER A 43 12.62 -4.82 5.31
CA SER A 43 12.24 -3.44 4.93
C SER A 43 12.25 -3.23 3.42
N LYS A 44 13.19 -3.84 2.70
CA LYS A 44 13.23 -3.83 1.24
C LYS A 44 11.97 -4.46 0.64
N TRP A 45 11.60 -5.65 1.11
CA TRP A 45 10.39 -6.33 0.63
C TRP A 45 9.10 -5.59 0.99
N MET A 46 9.03 -4.99 2.17
CA MET A 46 7.91 -4.14 2.60
C MET A 46 7.72 -2.94 1.66
N LYS A 47 8.82 -2.29 1.24
CA LYS A 47 8.78 -1.18 0.28
C LYS A 47 8.33 -1.61 -1.11
N ILE A 48 8.84 -2.75 -1.59
CA ILE A 48 8.45 -3.28 -2.91
C ILE A 48 6.97 -3.65 -2.91
N GLY A 49 6.49 -4.35 -1.87
CA GLY A 49 5.08 -4.69 -1.71
C GLY A 49 4.19 -3.45 -1.61
N GLY A 50 4.61 -2.46 -0.84
CA GLY A 50 3.91 -1.17 -0.75
C GLY A 50 3.85 -0.45 -2.10
N PHE A 51 4.93 -0.43 -2.89
CA PHE A 51 4.93 0.17 -4.22
C PHE A 51 3.96 -0.53 -5.19
N LEU A 52 3.92 -1.87 -5.20
CA LEU A 52 2.95 -2.62 -5.99
C LEU A 52 1.50 -2.32 -5.56
N LEU A 53 1.25 -2.24 -4.24
CA LEU A 53 -0.06 -1.88 -3.71
C LEU A 53 -0.49 -0.46 -4.11
N PHE A 54 0.46 0.49 -4.17
CA PHE A 54 0.22 1.84 -4.64
C PHE A 54 -0.23 1.86 -6.11
N ILE A 55 0.44 1.08 -6.97
CA ILE A 55 0.07 0.94 -8.39
C ILE A 55 -1.35 0.39 -8.51
N VAL A 56 -1.72 -0.63 -7.73
CA VAL A 56 -3.08 -1.18 -7.73
C VAL A 56 -4.11 -0.11 -7.36
N GLY A 57 -3.83 0.69 -6.32
CA GLY A 57 -4.69 1.81 -5.93
C GLY A 57 -4.87 2.85 -7.05
N ILE A 58 -3.78 3.22 -7.73
CA ILE A 58 -3.84 4.13 -8.88
C ILE A 58 -4.66 3.54 -10.03
N LEU A 59 -4.45 2.26 -10.37
CA LEU A 59 -5.19 1.60 -11.44
C LEU A 59 -6.69 1.59 -11.15
N ILE A 60 -7.09 1.31 -9.91
CA ILE A 60 -8.50 1.38 -9.49
C ILE A 60 -9.06 2.79 -9.74
N LEU A 61 -8.35 3.84 -9.32
CA LEU A 61 -8.79 5.21 -9.55
C LEU A 61 -8.89 5.53 -11.05
N TYR A 62 -7.90 5.13 -11.85
CA TYR A 62 -7.88 5.36 -13.29
C TYR A 62 -9.09 4.77 -14.03
N PHE A 63 -9.55 3.58 -13.64
CA PHE A 63 -10.74 2.96 -14.25
C PHE A 63 -12.07 3.46 -13.66
N VAL A 64 -12.05 4.07 -12.48
CA VAL A 64 -13.25 4.58 -11.79
C VAL A 64 -13.63 5.99 -12.26
N PHE A 65 -12.62 6.83 -12.53
CA PHE A 65 -12.81 8.15 -13.13
C PHE A 65 -13.32 8.01 -14.57
#